data_AF-A0A956JKD1-F1
#
_entry.id   AF-A0A956JKD1-F1
#
_cell.length_a   1.000
_cell.length_b   1.000
_cell.length_c   1.000
_cell.angle_alpha   90.00
_cell.angle_beta   90.00
_cell.angle_gamma   90.00
#
_symmetry.space_group_name_H-M   'P 1'
#
loop_
_entity.id
_entity.type
_entity.pdbx_description
1 polymer ?
#
loop_
_entity_poly.entity_id
_entity_poly.type
_entity_poly.pdbx_seq_one_letter_code
_entity_poly.pdbx_strand_id
1 'polypeptide(L)'
;MPAPAPSIAAWRRLDPDVPYDEDGDAIDLAVGVIVELHGDEPALHDRAVGRPGAFARLEAVIAKLRAAGRLPALACEASIRADNLDALPRIVGVAKRLGAERCTFIAPVTEAAQMAPLDATIPAVREALTRCRELDIDGHVRHQPACLLGGDAEALEATRDASDPPAFACLFASRCELSERCAGLPTAYIHRFGWEPHRLQPVLRDSPWPRDDGSPEAFAAWLALLGPAASRVTAVELDRLAARYRVDLGRGRSLVLELTPRTQDRPALARSRSFDIRYTKATGLGGPGLARVVETIAAAIVARDDGSLDLDPRRVLPPLPPA
;
A
#
# COMPACT_ATOMS: atom_id res chain seq x y z
N MET A 1 17.14 11.58 25.12
CA MET A 1 16.46 11.10 23.91
C MET A 1 15.67 12.27 23.35
N PRO A 2 15.80 12.62 22.06
CA PRO A 2 14.94 13.63 21.44
C PRO A 2 13.48 13.15 21.45
N ALA A 3 12.54 14.08 21.60
CA ALA A 3 11.12 13.79 21.51
C ALA A 3 10.77 13.27 20.10
N PRO A 4 9.79 12.36 19.95
CA PRO A 4 9.35 11.91 18.63
C PRO A 4 8.80 13.11 17.84
N ALA A 5 9.17 13.20 16.54
CA ALA A 5 8.64 14.21 15.65
C ALA A 5 7.11 14.10 15.57
N PRO A 6 6.37 15.22 15.51
CA PRO A 6 4.91 15.20 15.47
C PRO A 6 4.38 14.46 14.23
N SER A 7 3.27 13.74 14.41
CA SER A 7 2.51 13.09 13.33
C SER A 7 2.02 14.12 12.30
N ILE A 8 2.12 13.77 11.00
CA ILE A 8 1.64 14.60 9.87
C ILE A 8 0.15 14.95 9.97
N ALA A 9 -0.64 14.19 10.73
CA ALA A 9 -2.06 14.52 10.98
C ALA A 9 -2.26 15.90 11.63
N ALA A 10 -1.19 16.50 12.18
CA ALA A 10 -1.19 17.83 12.74
C ALA A 10 -0.70 18.93 11.78
N TRP A 11 -0.44 18.66 10.50
CA TRP A 11 0.07 19.63 9.51
C TRP A 11 -1.02 20.07 8.51
N ARG A 12 -1.08 21.35 8.15
CA ARG A 12 -2.06 21.89 7.17
C ARG A 12 -1.42 22.12 5.81
N ARG A 13 -2.11 21.76 4.72
CA ARG A 13 -1.66 22.13 3.36
C ARG A 13 -1.84 23.63 3.15
N LEU A 14 -0.79 24.29 2.64
CA LEU A 14 -0.86 25.67 2.20
C LEU A 14 -1.65 25.73 0.90
N ASP A 15 -2.80 26.39 0.93
CA ASP A 15 -3.51 26.77 -0.29
C ASP A 15 -3.04 28.17 -0.71
N PRO A 16 -2.38 28.33 -1.88
CA PRO A 16 -1.94 29.63 -2.36
C PRO A 16 -3.10 30.54 -2.83
N ASP A 17 -4.30 30.00 -3.03
CA ASP A 17 -5.48 30.74 -3.51
C ASP A 17 -6.45 31.14 -2.40
N VAL A 18 -6.31 30.61 -1.18
CA VAL A 18 -7.11 31.06 -0.05
C VAL A 18 -6.61 32.45 0.34
N PRO A 19 -7.46 33.50 0.26
CA PRO A 19 -7.06 34.85 0.58
C PRO A 19 -6.68 34.90 2.07
N TYR A 20 -5.38 35.02 2.32
CA TYR A 20 -4.88 35.66 3.53
C TYR A 20 -5.57 37.03 3.56
N ASP A 21 -6.35 37.32 4.61
CA ASP A 21 -6.82 38.69 4.80
C ASP A 21 -5.61 39.63 4.86
N GLU A 22 -5.84 40.92 4.65
CA GLU A 22 -4.76 41.92 4.62
C GLU A 22 -3.95 41.97 5.94
N ASP A 23 -4.46 41.30 7.00
CA ASP A 23 -3.86 41.15 8.33
C ASP A 23 -3.17 39.78 8.55
N GLY A 24 -3.29 38.81 7.64
CA GLY A 24 -2.64 37.50 7.68
C GLY A 24 -3.20 36.49 8.70
N ASP A 25 -4.43 36.66 9.18
CA ASP A 25 -4.97 36.00 10.38
C ASP A 25 -5.74 34.69 10.16
N ALA A 26 -5.79 34.18 8.93
CA ALA A 26 -6.57 32.97 8.62
C ALA A 26 -5.87 31.61 8.89
N ILE A 27 -4.64 31.58 9.40
CA ILE A 27 -3.97 30.32 9.78
C ILE A 27 -3.70 30.34 11.28
N ASP A 28 -4.26 29.36 11.99
CA ASP A 28 -3.80 29.00 13.32
C ASP A 28 -2.35 28.48 13.19
N LEU A 29 -1.38 29.38 13.34
CA LEU A 29 0.06 29.17 13.09
C LEU A 29 0.72 28.22 14.10
N ALA A 30 -0.05 27.63 15.02
CA ALA A 30 0.42 26.59 15.94
C ALA A 30 0.72 25.25 15.23
N VAL A 31 0.41 25.14 13.94
CA VAL A 31 0.48 23.94 13.11
C VAL A 31 1.47 24.14 11.96
N GLY A 32 2.36 23.17 11.74
CA GLY A 32 3.26 23.14 10.58
C GLY A 32 2.50 23.13 9.25
N VAL A 33 3.13 23.64 8.19
CA VAL A 33 2.51 23.81 6.87
C VAL A 33 3.19 22.93 5.83
N ILE A 34 2.39 22.32 4.96
CA ILE A 34 2.85 21.53 3.81
C ILE A 34 2.70 22.35 2.53
N VAL A 35 3.78 22.43 1.73
CA VAL A 35 3.75 23.00 0.38
C VAL A 35 4.00 21.91 -0.66
N GLU A 36 3.30 21.99 -1.78
CA GLU A 36 3.53 21.13 -2.93
C GLU A 36 4.66 21.73 -3.79
N LEU A 37 5.69 20.94 -4.10
CA LEU A 37 6.84 21.38 -4.88
C LEU A 37 7.25 20.29 -5.88
N HIS A 38 6.78 20.44 -7.11
CA HIS A 38 6.91 19.40 -8.14
C HIS A 38 8.06 19.61 -9.15
N GLY A 39 8.80 20.70 -9.03
CA GLY A 39 9.92 21.04 -9.91
C GLY A 39 10.92 21.95 -9.19
N ASP A 40 12.19 21.88 -9.61
CA ASP A 40 13.28 22.72 -9.12
C ASP A 40 13.35 24.09 -9.83
N GLU A 41 12.66 24.21 -10.96
CA GLU A 41 12.52 25.42 -11.75
C GLU A 41 11.05 25.78 -11.98
N PRO A 42 10.73 27.08 -12.22
CA PRO A 42 9.36 27.53 -12.43
C PRO A 42 8.64 26.76 -13.55
N ALA A 43 9.29 26.53 -14.69
CA ALA A 43 8.66 25.89 -15.84
C ALA A 43 8.24 24.44 -15.58
N LEU A 44 9.03 23.69 -14.79
CA LEU A 44 8.71 22.30 -14.43
C LEU A 44 7.60 22.27 -13.38
N HIS A 45 7.72 23.08 -12.34
CA HIS A 45 6.72 23.17 -11.28
C HIS A 45 5.35 23.62 -11.81
N ASP A 46 5.30 24.72 -12.57
CA ASP A 46 4.06 25.30 -13.09
C ASP A 46 3.35 24.32 -14.03
N ARG A 47 4.10 23.61 -14.88
CA ARG A 47 3.56 22.56 -15.73
C ARG A 47 3.00 21.41 -14.90
N ALA A 48 3.68 21.04 -13.82
CA ALA A 48 3.27 19.95 -12.97
C ALA A 48 1.97 20.26 -12.22
N VAL A 49 1.83 21.50 -11.73
CA VAL A 49 0.62 22.04 -11.08
C VAL A 49 -0.48 22.37 -12.10
N GLY A 50 -0.13 22.49 -13.40
CA GLY A 50 -1.06 22.90 -14.45
C GLY A 50 -1.41 24.39 -14.42
N ARG A 51 -0.58 25.23 -13.78
CA ARG A 51 -0.85 26.65 -13.58
C ARG A 51 0.41 27.52 -13.71
N PRO A 52 0.48 28.39 -14.74
CA PRO A 52 1.57 29.37 -14.88
C PRO A 52 1.70 30.30 -13.66
N GLY A 53 2.95 30.55 -13.25
CA GLY A 53 3.33 31.39 -12.11
C GLY A 53 3.08 30.78 -10.73
N ALA A 54 2.78 29.48 -10.62
CA ALA A 54 2.55 28.82 -9.33
C ALA A 54 3.81 28.84 -8.46
N PHE A 55 4.97 28.57 -9.06
CA PHE A 55 6.25 28.62 -8.35
C PHE A 55 6.55 29.99 -7.76
N ALA A 56 6.41 31.06 -8.57
CA ALA A 56 6.65 32.42 -8.12
C ALA A 56 5.67 32.86 -7.02
N ARG A 57 4.41 32.43 -7.10
CA ARG A 57 3.41 32.68 -6.04
C ARG A 57 3.80 31.98 -4.73
N LEU A 58 4.21 30.71 -4.80
CA LEU A 58 4.71 29.97 -3.63
C LEU A 58 5.87 30.70 -2.96
N GLU A 59 6.89 31.10 -3.72
CA GLU A 59 8.04 31.84 -3.19
C GLU A 59 7.61 33.17 -2.55
N ALA A 60 6.70 33.91 -3.18
CA ALA A 60 6.20 35.18 -2.67
C ALA A 60 5.43 35.02 -1.35
N VAL A 61 4.60 33.97 -1.21
CA VAL A 61 3.86 33.69 0.03
C VAL A 61 4.83 33.33 1.16
N ILE A 62 5.78 32.44 0.91
CA ILE A 62 6.80 32.05 1.92
C ILE A 62 7.66 33.26 2.32
N ALA A 63 8.06 34.10 1.37
CA ALA A 63 8.82 35.31 1.64
C ALA A 63 8.03 36.31 2.51
N LYS A 64 6.73 36.52 2.23
CA LYS A 64 5.85 37.37 3.05
C LYS A 64 5.71 36.84 4.47
N LEU A 65 5.43 35.54 4.64
CA LEU A 65 5.31 34.91 5.95
C LEU A 65 6.61 35.03 6.76
N ARG A 66 7.76 34.84 6.11
CA ARG A 66 9.07 35.00 6.73
C ARG A 66 9.33 36.44 7.16
N ALA A 67 9.06 37.41 6.28
CA ALA A 67 9.26 38.83 6.58
C ALA A 67 8.39 39.32 7.75
N ALA A 68 7.19 38.73 7.92
CA ALA A 68 6.32 38.99 9.05
C ALA A 68 6.72 38.27 10.35
N GLY A 69 7.76 37.41 10.34
CA GLY A 69 8.14 36.58 11.48
C GLY A 69 7.09 35.49 11.81
N ARG A 70 6.25 35.13 10.84
CA ARG A 70 5.08 34.24 10.97
C ARG A 70 5.22 32.95 10.17
N LEU A 71 6.40 32.60 9.66
CA LEU A 71 6.62 31.36 8.92
C LEU A 71 6.62 30.17 9.91
N PRO A 72 5.62 29.27 9.87
CA PRO A 72 5.62 28.08 10.71
C PRO A 72 6.63 27.04 10.18
N ALA A 73 6.78 25.92 10.89
CA ALA A 73 7.55 24.79 10.38
C ALA A 73 7.03 24.36 9.00
N LEU A 74 7.95 24.19 8.05
CA LEU A 74 7.61 23.94 6.65
C LEU A 74 7.98 22.51 6.24
N ALA A 75 7.06 21.81 5.60
CA ALA A 75 7.27 20.53 4.96
C ALA A 75 6.95 20.65 3.48
N CYS A 76 7.64 19.85 2.68
CA CYS A 76 7.51 19.84 1.23
C CYS A 76 7.00 18.46 0.78
N GLU A 77 5.93 18.42 -0.01
CA GLU A 77 5.48 17.21 -0.70
C GLU A 77 5.78 17.32 -2.20
N ALA A 78 6.41 16.30 -2.77
CA ALA A 78 6.77 16.24 -4.19
C ALA A 78 6.26 14.94 -4.81
N SER A 79 5.32 15.04 -5.75
CA SER A 79 4.91 13.90 -6.57
C SER A 79 6.06 13.42 -7.47
N ILE A 80 6.32 12.12 -7.45
CA ILE A 80 7.33 11.45 -8.27
C ILE A 80 6.74 11.18 -9.66
N ARG A 81 7.23 11.87 -10.68
CA ARG A 81 6.68 11.81 -12.04
C ARG A 81 7.76 11.49 -13.05
N ALA A 82 7.37 10.87 -14.16
CA ALA A 82 8.26 10.56 -15.26
C ALA A 82 9.01 11.78 -15.80
N ASP A 83 8.41 12.97 -15.74
CA ASP A 83 8.99 14.22 -16.26
C ASP A 83 9.80 15.02 -15.21
N ASN A 84 9.91 14.55 -13.96
CA ASN A 84 10.67 15.25 -12.92
C ASN A 84 11.69 14.38 -12.18
N LEU A 85 11.95 13.14 -12.62
CA LEU A 85 12.89 12.23 -11.94
C LEU A 85 14.26 12.87 -11.71
N ASP A 86 14.86 13.45 -12.76
CA ASP A 86 16.17 14.10 -12.69
C ASP A 86 16.16 15.35 -11.80
N ALA A 87 14.99 15.90 -11.50
CA ALA A 87 14.81 17.09 -10.67
C ALA A 87 14.63 16.77 -9.19
N LEU A 88 14.28 15.54 -8.80
CA LEU A 88 13.97 15.21 -7.40
C LEU A 88 15.07 15.63 -6.40
N PRO A 89 16.37 15.39 -6.66
CA PRO A 89 17.42 15.86 -5.76
C PRO A 89 17.52 17.40 -5.72
N ARG A 90 17.31 18.08 -6.85
CA ARG A 90 17.37 19.55 -6.92
C ARG A 90 16.17 20.21 -6.24
N ILE A 91 15.00 19.56 -6.27
CA ILE A 91 13.80 19.96 -5.52
C ILE A 91 14.11 20.07 -4.02
N VAL A 92 14.90 19.14 -3.45
CA VAL A 92 15.33 19.23 -2.04
C VAL A 92 16.12 20.52 -1.78
N GLY A 93 16.98 20.91 -2.72
CA GLY A 93 17.72 22.18 -2.64
C GLY A 93 16.79 23.39 -2.63
N VAL A 94 15.70 23.37 -3.42
CA VAL A 94 14.67 24.42 -3.39
C VAL A 94 13.92 24.40 -2.06
N ALA A 95 13.47 23.22 -1.60
CA ALA A 95 12.79 23.07 -0.32
C ALA A 95 13.63 23.62 0.84
N LYS A 96 14.95 23.33 0.89
CA LYS A 96 15.86 23.90 1.89
C LYS A 96 15.89 25.42 1.85
N ARG A 97 15.97 26.04 0.66
CA ARG A 97 15.96 27.51 0.52
C ARG A 97 14.64 28.13 0.99
N LEU A 98 13.53 27.41 0.83
CA LEU A 98 12.23 27.82 1.36
C LEU A 98 12.13 27.65 2.89
N GLY A 99 13.08 26.95 3.52
CA GLY A 99 13.09 26.69 4.96
C GLY A 99 12.36 25.41 5.34
N ALA A 100 12.21 24.46 4.41
CA ALA A 100 11.61 23.17 4.72
C ALA A 100 12.52 22.35 5.64
N GLU A 101 11.92 21.74 6.66
CA GLU A 101 12.55 20.81 7.60
C GLU A 101 12.31 19.36 7.18
N ARG A 102 11.30 19.12 6.32
CA ARG A 102 10.91 17.80 5.83
C ARG A 102 10.58 17.82 4.34
N CYS A 103 10.95 16.74 3.64
CA CYS A 103 10.56 16.47 2.26
C CYS A 103 9.96 15.07 2.14
N THR A 104 8.75 14.95 1.59
CA THR A 104 8.08 13.67 1.31
C THR A 104 7.92 13.48 -0.20
N PHE A 105 8.44 12.39 -0.74
CA PHE A 105 8.30 12.00 -2.14
C PHE A 105 7.17 11.00 -2.33
N ILE A 106 6.20 11.32 -3.18
CA ILE A 106 4.94 10.56 -3.27
C ILE A 106 4.80 9.97 -4.66
N ALA A 107 4.78 8.64 -4.79
CA ALA A 107 4.47 8.02 -6.07
C ALA A 107 2.98 8.21 -6.41
N PRO A 108 2.62 8.53 -7.66
CA PRO A 108 1.23 8.60 -8.08
C PRO A 108 0.57 7.24 -7.93
N VAL A 109 -0.72 7.26 -7.59
CA VAL A 109 -1.48 6.04 -7.27
C VAL A 109 -2.45 5.70 -8.40
N THR A 110 -3.06 6.72 -9.01
CA THR A 110 -4.13 6.59 -10.01
C THR A 110 -3.71 7.09 -11.40
N GLU A 111 -2.80 8.05 -11.48
CA GLU A 111 -2.42 8.73 -12.71
C GLU A 111 -1.34 7.93 -13.45
N ALA A 112 -1.73 6.80 -14.04
CA ALA A 112 -0.82 5.91 -14.76
C ALA A 112 0.11 6.67 -15.70
N ALA A 113 -0.40 7.69 -16.43
CA ALA A 113 0.34 8.53 -17.37
C ALA A 113 1.56 9.26 -16.77
N GLN A 114 1.53 9.57 -15.48
CA GLN A 114 2.60 10.28 -14.77
C GLN A 114 3.68 9.33 -14.22
N MET A 115 3.40 8.03 -14.14
CA MET A 115 4.35 7.04 -13.61
C MET A 115 5.52 6.78 -14.56
N ALA A 116 6.68 6.49 -13.98
CA ALA A 116 7.86 5.97 -14.68
C ALA A 116 8.18 4.55 -14.18
N PRO A 117 8.96 3.76 -14.93
CA PRO A 117 9.37 2.41 -14.49
C PRO A 117 10.29 2.47 -13.26
N LEU A 118 10.32 1.39 -12.47
CA LEU A 118 11.06 1.31 -11.20
C LEU A 118 12.58 1.51 -11.38
N ASP A 119 13.18 1.14 -12.51
CA ASP A 119 14.60 1.41 -12.78
C ASP A 119 14.95 2.89 -12.91
N ALA A 120 14.02 3.69 -13.41
CA ALA A 120 14.22 5.14 -13.46
C ALA A 120 13.83 5.77 -12.11
N THR A 121 12.71 5.35 -11.53
CA THR A 121 12.15 5.97 -10.33
C THR A 121 13.00 5.74 -9.08
N ILE A 122 13.40 4.49 -8.80
CA ILE A 122 14.06 4.16 -7.54
C ILE A 122 15.42 4.86 -7.37
N PRO A 123 16.31 4.89 -8.38
CA PRO A 123 17.56 5.64 -8.27
C PRO A 123 17.35 7.13 -7.99
N ALA A 124 16.42 7.78 -8.70
CA ALA A 124 16.12 9.20 -8.50
C ALA A 124 15.60 9.49 -7.08
N VAL A 125 14.75 8.63 -6.54
CA VAL A 125 14.26 8.74 -5.15
C VAL A 125 15.40 8.58 -4.14
N ARG A 126 16.29 7.58 -4.34
CA ARG A 126 17.42 7.36 -3.43
C ARG A 126 18.44 8.50 -3.47
N GLU A 127 18.65 9.09 -4.64
CA GLU A 127 19.48 10.30 -4.78
C GLU A 127 18.84 11.49 -4.05
N ALA A 128 17.51 11.65 -4.16
CA ALA A 128 16.81 12.70 -3.44
C ALA A 128 16.85 12.51 -1.90
N LEU A 129 16.70 11.28 -1.40
CA LEU A 129 16.86 10.97 0.03
C LEU A 129 18.30 11.20 0.52
N THR A 130 19.30 10.87 -0.30
CA THR A 130 20.70 11.20 -0.02
C THR A 130 20.86 12.72 0.10
N ARG A 131 20.25 13.47 -0.81
CA ARG A 131 20.28 14.94 -0.78
C ARG A 131 19.56 15.53 0.43
N CYS A 132 18.47 14.92 0.90
CA CYS A 132 17.82 15.30 2.16
C CYS A 132 18.79 15.18 3.34
N ARG A 133 19.49 14.04 3.45
CA ARG A 133 20.50 13.81 4.51
C ARG A 133 21.64 14.82 4.45
N GLU A 134 22.17 15.13 3.27
CA GLU A 134 23.24 16.12 3.09
C GLU A 134 22.83 17.54 3.51
N LEU A 135 21.55 17.88 3.39
CA LEU A 135 21.01 19.21 3.69
C LEU A 135 20.32 19.29 5.06
N ASP A 136 20.41 18.23 5.88
CA ASP A 136 19.73 18.12 7.16
C ASP A 136 18.23 18.43 7.02
N ILE A 137 17.59 17.71 6.10
CA ILE A 137 16.15 17.67 5.88
C ILE A 137 15.67 16.26 6.15
N ASP A 138 14.58 16.12 6.89
CA ASP A 138 13.93 14.84 7.14
C ASP A 138 13.28 14.31 5.84
N GLY A 139 13.81 13.21 5.30
CA GLY A 139 13.43 12.68 3.99
C GLY A 139 12.52 11.47 4.10
N HIS A 140 11.34 11.53 3.46
CA HIS A 140 10.33 10.48 3.50
C HIS A 140 9.88 10.08 2.09
N VAL A 141 9.37 8.86 1.96
CA VAL A 141 8.79 8.33 0.73
C VAL A 141 7.45 7.71 1.02
N ARG A 142 6.50 7.89 0.10
CA ARG A 142 5.21 7.20 0.07
C ARG A 142 5.04 6.47 -1.24
N HIS A 143 4.30 5.36 -1.16
CA HIS A 143 3.81 4.58 -2.30
C HIS A 143 4.93 3.96 -3.16
N GLN A 144 6.09 3.71 -2.56
CA GLN A 144 7.20 2.99 -3.18
C GLN A 144 7.42 1.62 -2.51
N PRO A 145 7.92 0.60 -3.26
CA PRO A 145 8.29 -0.68 -2.66
C PRO A 145 9.49 -0.52 -1.72
N ALA A 146 9.28 -0.78 -0.42
CA ALA A 146 10.34 -0.67 0.59
C ALA A 146 11.61 -1.48 0.24
N CYS A 147 11.41 -2.67 -0.34
CA CYS A 147 12.49 -3.56 -0.76
C CYS A 147 13.43 -2.98 -1.82
N LEU A 148 13.05 -1.90 -2.51
CA LEU A 148 13.87 -1.26 -3.53
C LEU A 148 14.63 -0.03 -3.00
N LEU A 149 14.28 0.46 -1.80
CA LEU A 149 14.94 1.61 -1.19
C LEU A 149 16.30 1.26 -0.57
N GLY A 150 16.61 -0.04 -0.43
CA GLY A 150 17.89 -0.49 0.15
C GLY A 150 18.05 -0.02 1.59
N GLY A 151 19.18 0.62 1.89
CA GLY A 151 19.47 1.18 3.21
C GLY A 151 18.54 2.33 3.63
N ASP A 152 17.78 2.89 2.70
CA ASP A 152 16.84 3.99 2.96
C ASP A 152 15.40 3.48 3.24
N ALA A 153 15.20 2.18 3.51
CA ALA A 153 13.87 1.61 3.74
C ALA A 153 13.12 2.18 4.95
N GLU A 154 13.84 2.78 5.91
CA GLU A 154 13.24 3.49 7.06
C GLU A 154 12.59 4.83 6.68
N ALA A 155 12.98 5.42 5.54
CA ALA A 155 12.33 6.61 5.00
C ALA A 155 10.93 6.32 4.45
N LEU A 156 10.52 5.04 4.35
CA LEU A 156 9.15 4.71 3.95
C LEU A 156 8.19 5.08 5.07
N GLU A 157 7.37 6.10 4.80
CA GLU A 157 6.25 6.43 5.67
C GLU A 157 5.14 5.40 5.49
N ALA A 158 4.41 5.09 6.58
CA ALA A 158 3.31 4.14 6.51
C ALA A 158 2.28 4.61 5.47
N THR A 159 2.11 3.82 4.43
CA THR A 159 1.31 4.17 3.25
C THR A 159 -0.08 3.54 3.25
N ARG A 160 -0.39 2.76 4.28
CA ARG A 160 -1.69 2.15 4.48
C ARG A 160 -2.59 3.11 5.24
N ASP A 161 -3.23 4.01 4.52
CA ASP A 161 -4.50 4.56 5.00
C ASP A 161 -5.57 3.48 4.88
N ALA A 162 -6.29 3.24 5.98
CA ALA A 162 -7.23 2.13 6.13
C ALA A 162 -8.53 2.27 5.32
N SER A 163 -8.71 3.37 4.56
CA SER A 163 -10.03 3.84 4.14
C SER A 163 -10.47 3.56 2.69
N ASP A 164 -9.68 2.92 1.81
CA ASP A 164 -10.13 2.62 0.43
C ASP A 164 -9.62 1.24 -0.09
N PRO A 165 -10.33 0.56 -1.02
CA PRO A 165 -9.97 -0.78 -1.51
C PRO A 165 -8.60 -0.74 -2.22
N PRO A 166 -7.85 -1.85 -2.33
CA PRO A 166 -6.41 -1.75 -2.32
C PRO A 166 -5.91 -1.14 -3.63
N ALA A 167 -5.62 0.15 -3.57
CA ALA A 167 -4.91 0.87 -4.61
C ALA A 167 -3.47 0.34 -4.80
N PHE A 168 -3.08 -0.68 -4.03
CA PHE A 168 -1.76 -1.27 -3.99
C PHE A 168 -1.80 -2.79 -3.89
N ALA A 169 -0.82 -3.46 -4.49
CA ALA A 169 -0.62 -4.89 -4.32
C ALA A 169 0.87 -5.26 -4.38
N CYS A 170 1.24 -6.41 -3.80
CA CYS A 170 2.61 -6.91 -3.81
C CYS A 170 2.62 -8.44 -4.03
N LEU A 171 3.42 -8.91 -5.00
CA LEU A 171 3.64 -10.34 -5.27
C LEU A 171 4.24 -11.10 -4.08
N PHE A 172 4.94 -10.40 -3.19
CA PHE A 172 5.71 -11.00 -2.09
C PHE A 172 5.16 -10.67 -0.71
N ALA A 173 3.95 -10.12 -0.61
CA ALA A 173 3.35 -9.72 0.66
C ALA A 173 3.38 -10.86 1.69
N SER A 174 3.11 -12.09 1.28
CA SER A 174 3.03 -13.29 2.13
C SER A 174 4.39 -13.82 2.64
N ARG A 175 5.52 -13.22 2.23
CA ARG A 175 6.85 -13.68 2.67
C ARG A 175 7.84 -12.56 2.98
N CYS A 176 7.42 -11.30 2.83
CA CYS A 176 8.27 -10.14 3.01
C CYS A 176 8.10 -9.55 4.41
N GLU A 177 9.17 -9.43 5.20
CA GLU A 177 9.18 -8.81 6.54
C GLU A 177 8.57 -7.40 6.52
N LEU A 178 8.75 -6.67 5.41
CA LEU A 178 8.29 -5.28 5.26
C LEU A 178 6.80 -5.16 4.90
N SER A 179 6.07 -6.26 4.72
CA SER A 179 4.70 -6.26 4.16
C SER A 179 3.64 -5.57 5.03
N GLU A 180 3.95 -5.30 6.29
CA GLU A 180 3.05 -4.60 7.22
C GLU A 180 3.04 -3.08 6.99
N ARG A 181 4.20 -2.50 6.68
CA ARG A 181 4.37 -1.06 6.38
C ARG A 181 4.44 -0.72 4.89
N CYS A 182 4.80 -1.70 4.06
CA CYS A 182 4.91 -1.55 2.61
C CYS A 182 3.61 -1.96 1.91
N ALA A 183 2.89 -0.99 1.34
CA ALA A 183 1.69 -1.26 0.57
C ALA A 183 1.96 -2.07 -0.72
N GLY A 184 3.17 -1.97 -1.29
CA GLY A 184 3.56 -2.62 -2.53
C GLY A 184 3.58 -1.64 -3.70
N LEU A 185 3.16 -2.10 -4.88
CA LEU A 185 3.04 -1.30 -6.09
C LEU A 185 1.61 -0.81 -6.27
N PRO A 186 1.39 0.44 -6.75
CA PRO A 186 0.06 0.89 -7.13
C PRO A 186 -0.58 -0.01 -8.19
N THR A 187 -1.91 -0.20 -8.13
CA THR A 187 -2.64 -0.98 -9.15
C THR A 187 -2.47 -0.37 -10.55
N ALA A 188 -2.52 0.97 -10.67
CA ALA A 188 -2.27 1.67 -11.93
C ALA A 188 -0.84 1.44 -12.46
N TYR A 189 0.15 1.31 -11.56
CA TYR A 189 1.52 0.95 -11.92
C TYR A 189 1.57 -0.45 -12.53
N ILE A 190 0.98 -1.43 -11.84
CA ILE A 190 0.94 -2.83 -12.28
C ILE A 190 0.27 -2.96 -13.64
N HIS A 191 -0.81 -2.22 -13.89
CA HIS A 191 -1.46 -2.20 -15.21
C HIS A 191 -0.58 -1.62 -16.31
N ARG A 192 0.21 -0.58 -16.01
CA ARG A 192 1.05 0.10 -16.99
C ARG A 192 2.35 -0.65 -17.29
N PHE A 193 3.05 -1.13 -16.27
CA PHE A 193 4.41 -1.67 -16.39
C PHE A 193 4.52 -3.16 -16.02
N GLY A 194 3.43 -3.76 -15.53
CA GLY A 194 3.46 -5.10 -14.96
C GLY A 194 4.04 -5.11 -13.54
N TRP A 195 4.33 -6.31 -13.05
CA TRP A 195 4.81 -6.51 -11.67
C TRP A 195 6.32 -6.37 -11.48
N GLU A 196 7.09 -6.41 -12.57
CA GLU A 196 8.57 -6.43 -12.55
C GLU A 196 9.18 -7.35 -11.47
N PRO A 197 8.80 -8.63 -11.42
CA PRO A 197 9.11 -9.53 -10.31
C PRO A 197 10.62 -9.74 -10.09
N HIS A 198 11.42 -9.57 -11.14
CA HIS A 198 12.88 -9.71 -11.10
C HIS A 198 13.59 -8.53 -10.42
N ARG A 199 12.90 -7.38 -10.25
CA ARG A 199 13.45 -6.20 -9.58
C ARG A 199 13.17 -6.20 -8.10
N LEU A 200 11.96 -6.61 -7.70
CA LEU A 200 11.51 -6.64 -6.33
C LEU A 200 12.35 -7.62 -5.50
N GLN A 201 12.94 -7.13 -4.40
CA GLN A 201 13.85 -7.88 -3.53
C GLN A 201 13.26 -8.04 -2.12
N PRO A 202 12.23 -8.89 -1.92
CA PRO A 202 11.58 -8.99 -0.63
C PRO A 202 12.59 -9.36 0.46
N VAL A 203 12.56 -8.63 1.57
CA VAL A 203 13.28 -9.03 2.79
C VAL A 203 12.55 -10.25 3.32
N LEU A 204 13.17 -11.42 3.30
CA LEU A 204 12.52 -12.64 3.77
C LEU A 204 12.09 -12.44 5.22
N ARG A 205 10.84 -12.80 5.49
CA ARG A 205 10.27 -12.71 6.83
C ARG A 205 10.94 -13.75 7.73
N ASP A 206 11.60 -13.28 8.78
CA ASP A 206 12.17 -14.09 9.85
C ASP A 206 11.31 -14.01 11.12
N SER A 207 10.51 -12.95 11.24
CA SER A 207 9.56 -12.79 12.34
C SER A 207 8.33 -13.66 12.10
N PRO A 208 7.75 -14.27 13.15
CA PRO A 208 6.42 -14.82 13.02
C PRO A 208 5.46 -13.69 12.60
N TRP A 209 4.47 -14.02 11.79
CA TRP A 209 3.37 -13.10 11.53
C TRP A 209 2.79 -12.59 12.85
N PRO A 210 2.51 -11.28 12.99
CA PRO A 210 1.80 -10.75 14.14
C PRO A 210 0.52 -11.58 14.32
N ARG A 211 0.44 -12.26 15.46
CA ARG A 211 -0.74 -13.01 15.84
C ARG A 211 -1.79 -12.00 16.26
N ASP A 212 -2.73 -11.66 15.38
CA ASP A 212 -4.02 -11.16 15.85
C ASP A 212 -4.90 -12.38 16.14
N ASP A 213 -4.88 -12.66 17.45
CA ASP A 213 -5.40 -13.72 18.33
C ASP A 213 -5.47 -15.18 17.90
N GLY A 214 -5.53 -15.57 16.62
CA GLY A 214 -5.33 -16.95 16.12
C GLY A 214 -5.75 -18.07 17.08
N SER A 215 -6.92 -17.93 17.70
CA SER A 215 -7.33 -18.88 18.72
C SER A 215 -7.63 -20.22 18.03
N PRO A 216 -7.39 -21.36 18.69
CA PRO A 216 -7.83 -22.66 18.18
C PRO A 216 -9.31 -22.68 17.76
N GLU A 217 -10.13 -21.82 18.38
CA GLU A 217 -11.56 -21.66 18.08
C GLU A 217 -11.80 -20.98 16.73
N ALA A 218 -11.03 -19.95 16.37
CA ALA A 218 -11.13 -19.31 15.05
C ALA A 218 -10.77 -20.27 13.92
N PHE A 219 -9.74 -21.10 14.11
CA PHE A 219 -9.41 -22.15 13.14
C PHE A 219 -10.50 -23.24 13.06
N ALA A 220 -11.05 -23.65 14.20
CA ALA A 220 -12.14 -24.62 14.24
C ALA A 220 -13.36 -24.13 13.45
N ALA A 221 -13.67 -22.83 13.50
CA ALA A 221 -14.74 -22.24 12.71
C ALA A 221 -14.50 -22.35 11.19
N TRP A 222 -13.27 -22.06 10.72
CA TRP A 222 -12.90 -22.21 9.30
C TRP A 222 -12.97 -23.66 8.81
N LEU A 223 -12.61 -24.64 9.65
CA LEU A 223 -12.76 -26.06 9.31
C LEU A 223 -14.22 -26.52 9.37
N ALA A 224 -15.02 -25.99 10.29
CA ALA A 224 -16.43 -26.35 10.45
C ALA A 224 -17.26 -26.09 9.19
N LEU A 225 -16.88 -25.09 8.37
CA LEU A 225 -17.50 -24.81 7.07
C LEU A 225 -17.54 -26.05 6.15
N LEU A 226 -16.49 -26.88 6.15
CA LEU A 226 -16.41 -28.05 5.28
C LEU A 226 -17.28 -29.22 5.75
N GLY A 227 -17.85 -29.15 6.96
CA GLY A 227 -18.62 -30.23 7.56
C GLY A 227 -17.82 -31.54 7.58
N PRO A 228 -18.39 -32.68 7.14
CA PRO A 228 -17.69 -33.97 7.13
C PRO A 228 -16.37 -33.98 6.35
N ALA A 229 -16.21 -33.09 5.35
CA ALA A 229 -15.00 -33.02 4.54
C ALA A 229 -13.81 -32.42 5.30
N ALA A 230 -14.02 -31.77 6.45
CA ALA A 230 -12.95 -31.24 7.29
C ALA A 230 -11.93 -32.32 7.69
N SER A 231 -12.39 -33.55 7.96
CA SER A 231 -11.56 -34.71 8.30
C SER A 231 -10.59 -35.14 7.18
N ARG A 232 -10.78 -34.63 5.97
CA ARG A 232 -9.96 -34.93 4.78
C ARG A 232 -9.06 -33.76 4.39
N VAL A 233 -9.10 -32.66 5.12
CA VAL A 233 -8.26 -31.51 4.88
C VAL A 233 -6.86 -31.81 5.39
N THR A 234 -5.89 -31.74 4.50
CA THR A 234 -4.47 -32.02 4.77
C THR A 234 -3.65 -30.75 4.97
N ALA A 235 -4.16 -29.62 4.46
CA ALA A 235 -3.59 -28.30 4.69
C ALA A 235 -4.67 -27.24 4.50
N VAL A 236 -4.57 -26.17 5.28
CA VAL A 236 -5.34 -24.95 5.08
C VAL A 236 -4.36 -23.79 5.02
N GLU A 237 -4.49 -22.97 3.99
CA GLU A 237 -3.71 -21.75 3.79
C GLU A 237 -4.70 -20.60 3.88
N LEU A 238 -4.68 -19.86 4.99
CA LEU A 238 -5.49 -18.66 5.17
C LEU A 238 -4.62 -17.45 4.84
N ASP A 239 -5.06 -16.66 3.86
CA ASP A 239 -4.56 -15.32 3.60
C ASP A 239 -5.72 -14.34 3.46
N ARG A 240 -5.42 -13.05 3.53
CA ARG A 240 -6.41 -11.96 3.54
C ARG A 240 -7.38 -11.92 2.34
N LEU A 241 -7.06 -12.62 1.25
CA LEU A 241 -7.84 -12.68 0.02
C LEU A 241 -8.46 -14.05 -0.20
N ALA A 242 -7.95 -15.08 0.47
CA ALA A 242 -8.37 -16.45 0.23
C ALA A 242 -8.17 -17.38 1.42
N ALA A 243 -9.15 -18.23 1.66
CA ALA A 243 -8.96 -19.47 2.40
C ALA A 243 -8.82 -20.63 1.39
N ARG A 244 -7.65 -21.29 1.37
CA ARG A 244 -7.40 -22.43 0.49
C ARG A 244 -7.34 -23.71 1.30
N TYR A 245 -8.10 -24.72 0.88
CA TYR A 245 -8.17 -26.02 1.53
C TYR A 245 -7.65 -27.09 0.59
N ARG A 246 -6.59 -27.79 1.00
CA ARG A 246 -6.10 -28.98 0.32
C ARG A 246 -6.81 -30.22 0.89
N VAL A 247 -7.70 -30.79 0.11
CA VAL A 247 -8.52 -31.95 0.49
C VAL A 247 -7.95 -33.22 -0.16
N ASP A 248 -7.63 -34.22 0.66
CA ASP A 248 -7.29 -35.57 0.20
C ASP A 248 -8.57 -36.37 -0.06
N LEU A 249 -8.68 -36.94 -1.26
CA LEU A 249 -9.83 -37.73 -1.70
C LEU A 249 -9.48 -39.22 -1.78
N GLY A 250 -8.30 -39.60 -1.30
CA GLY A 250 -7.76 -40.95 -1.27
C GLY A 250 -7.34 -41.46 -2.64
N ARG A 251 -6.51 -42.51 -2.64
CA ARG A 251 -5.96 -43.15 -3.86
C ARG A 251 -5.18 -42.18 -4.77
N GLY A 252 -4.39 -41.29 -4.16
CA GLY A 252 -3.59 -40.29 -4.87
C GLY A 252 -4.40 -39.17 -5.51
N ARG A 253 -5.66 -38.96 -5.08
CA ARG A 253 -6.55 -37.93 -5.61
C ARG A 253 -6.62 -36.77 -4.63
N SER A 254 -6.59 -35.54 -5.14
CA SER A 254 -6.65 -34.35 -4.29
C SER A 254 -7.41 -33.21 -4.96
N LEU A 255 -7.90 -32.28 -4.15
CA LEU A 255 -8.60 -31.07 -4.56
C LEU A 255 -8.05 -29.88 -3.77
N VAL A 256 -7.87 -28.73 -4.42
CA VAL A 256 -7.65 -27.45 -3.75
C VAL A 256 -8.90 -26.60 -3.93
N LEU A 257 -9.64 -26.42 -2.84
CA LEU A 257 -10.78 -25.52 -2.77
C LEU A 257 -10.29 -24.13 -2.36
N GLU A 258 -10.84 -23.08 -2.95
CA GLU A 258 -10.53 -21.69 -2.63
C GLU A 258 -11.81 -20.94 -2.31
N LEU A 259 -11.85 -20.30 -1.14
CA LEU A 259 -12.85 -19.33 -0.76
C LEU A 259 -12.24 -17.95 -0.91
N THR A 260 -12.92 -17.03 -1.58
CA THR A 260 -12.51 -15.62 -1.66
C THR A 260 -13.67 -14.73 -1.20
N PRO A 261 -13.42 -13.45 -0.84
CA PRO A 261 -14.49 -12.49 -0.66
C PRO A 261 -15.45 -12.49 -1.86
N ARG A 262 -16.74 -12.26 -1.58
CA ARG A 262 -17.75 -12.17 -2.64
C ARG A 262 -17.44 -11.03 -3.59
N THR A 263 -17.47 -11.33 -4.89
CA THR A 263 -17.42 -10.32 -5.95
C THR A 263 -18.44 -10.66 -7.05
N GLN A 264 -18.98 -9.63 -7.71
CA GLN A 264 -19.81 -9.82 -8.91
C GLN A 264 -18.97 -9.98 -10.18
N ASP A 265 -17.68 -9.64 -10.14
CA ASP A 265 -16.83 -9.50 -11.32
C ASP A 265 -16.27 -10.83 -11.82
N ARG A 266 -16.42 -11.90 -11.03
CA ARG A 266 -15.88 -13.23 -11.36
C ARG A 266 -16.91 -14.32 -11.16
N PRO A 267 -16.96 -15.31 -12.08
CA PRO A 267 -17.77 -16.50 -11.87
C PRO A 267 -17.25 -17.28 -10.65
N ALA A 268 -18.20 -17.87 -9.93
CA ALA A 268 -17.95 -18.76 -8.81
C ALA A 268 -18.71 -20.06 -9.05
N LEU A 269 -18.17 -21.18 -8.58
CA LEU A 269 -18.86 -22.47 -8.63
C LEU A 269 -20.13 -22.42 -7.77
N ALA A 270 -20.00 -21.85 -6.58
CA ALA A 270 -21.10 -21.58 -5.67
C ALA A 270 -20.79 -20.31 -4.89
N ARG A 271 -21.81 -19.74 -4.25
CA ARG A 271 -21.67 -18.58 -3.38
C ARG A 271 -22.34 -18.86 -2.06
N SER A 272 -21.59 -18.61 -1.00
CA SER A 272 -22.06 -18.63 0.38
C SER A 272 -22.45 -17.21 0.81
N ARG A 273 -22.69 -16.98 2.10
CA ARG A 273 -23.04 -15.64 2.60
C ARG A 273 -21.83 -14.71 2.53
N SER A 274 -20.66 -15.21 2.90
CA SER A 274 -19.39 -14.49 2.99
C SER A 274 -18.47 -14.70 1.78
N PHE A 275 -18.55 -15.85 1.09
CA PHE A 275 -17.52 -16.23 0.13
C PHE A 275 -18.03 -16.64 -1.25
N ASP A 276 -17.24 -16.31 -2.28
CA ASP A 276 -17.22 -17.01 -3.55
C ASP A 276 -16.40 -18.31 -3.40
N ILE A 277 -16.97 -19.43 -3.85
CA ILE A 277 -16.35 -20.76 -3.74
C ILE A 277 -15.83 -21.17 -5.12
N ARG A 278 -14.56 -21.59 -5.18
CA ARG A 278 -13.90 -22.09 -6.39
C ARG A 278 -13.06 -23.32 -6.07
N TYR A 279 -12.57 -23.99 -7.10
CA TYR A 279 -11.43 -24.90 -6.98
C TYR A 279 -10.37 -24.48 -7.99
N THR A 280 -9.10 -24.56 -7.59
CA THR A 280 -7.97 -24.11 -8.41
C THR A 280 -7.15 -25.26 -8.96
N LYS A 281 -7.22 -26.43 -8.32
CA LYS A 281 -6.49 -27.64 -8.74
C LYS A 281 -7.24 -28.90 -8.33
N ALA A 282 -7.27 -29.88 -9.22
CA ALA A 282 -7.70 -31.24 -8.92
C ALA A 282 -6.72 -32.24 -9.53
N THR A 283 -6.50 -33.37 -8.85
CA THR A 283 -5.58 -34.41 -9.29
C THR A 283 -6.26 -35.78 -9.17
N GLY A 284 -6.12 -36.62 -10.20
CA GLY A 284 -6.67 -37.97 -10.22
C GLY A 284 -8.20 -38.07 -10.28
N LEU A 285 -8.90 -36.99 -10.67
CA LEU A 285 -10.35 -36.97 -10.85
C LEU A 285 -10.73 -36.61 -12.29
N GLY A 286 -11.72 -37.34 -12.83
CA GLY A 286 -12.37 -37.03 -14.11
C GLY A 286 -13.70 -36.29 -13.93
N GLY A 287 -14.22 -35.71 -15.02
CA GLY A 287 -15.31 -34.71 -15.02
C GLY A 287 -16.47 -34.97 -14.06
N PRO A 288 -17.29 -36.03 -14.23
CA PRO A 288 -18.48 -36.25 -13.39
C PRO A 288 -18.16 -36.53 -11.91
N GLY A 289 -17.03 -37.18 -11.64
CA GLY A 289 -16.59 -37.48 -10.27
C GLY A 289 -16.06 -36.25 -9.54
N LEU A 290 -15.34 -35.38 -10.25
CA LEU A 290 -14.88 -34.10 -9.73
C LEU A 290 -16.05 -33.18 -9.41
N ALA A 291 -16.98 -33.01 -10.36
CA ALA A 291 -18.15 -32.15 -10.20
C ALA A 291 -18.94 -32.52 -8.94
N ARG A 292 -19.28 -33.80 -8.77
CA ARG A 292 -20.02 -34.28 -7.60
C ARG A 292 -19.32 -33.98 -6.28
N VAL A 293 -18.00 -34.22 -6.19
CA VAL A 293 -17.23 -33.97 -4.95
C VAL A 293 -17.19 -32.48 -4.64
N VAL A 294 -16.88 -31.67 -5.64
CA VAL A 294 -16.75 -30.21 -5.52
C VAL A 294 -18.10 -29.57 -5.15
N GLU A 295 -19.18 -29.96 -5.82
CA GLU A 295 -20.55 -29.52 -5.51
C GLU A 295 -20.98 -29.93 -4.09
N THR A 296 -20.64 -31.14 -3.66
CA THR A 296 -20.97 -31.61 -2.30
C THR A 296 -20.27 -30.77 -1.23
N ILE A 297 -18.96 -30.50 -1.40
CA ILE A 297 -18.19 -29.68 -0.45
C ILE A 297 -18.69 -28.23 -0.48
N ALA A 298 -18.92 -27.67 -1.67
CA ALA A 298 -19.43 -26.31 -1.82
C ALA A 298 -20.82 -26.14 -1.19
N ALA A 299 -21.74 -27.09 -1.40
CA ALA A 299 -23.05 -27.07 -0.77
C ALA A 299 -22.96 -27.15 0.76
N ALA A 300 -22.00 -27.92 1.30
CA ALA A 300 -21.78 -28.00 2.74
C ALA A 300 -21.34 -26.65 3.33
N ILE A 301 -20.48 -25.91 2.62
CA ILE A 301 -20.02 -24.56 3.00
C ILE A 301 -21.18 -23.57 2.92
N VAL A 302 -21.93 -23.55 1.82
CA VAL A 302 -23.10 -22.67 1.65
C VAL A 302 -24.12 -22.86 2.77
N ALA A 303 -24.34 -24.11 3.21
CA ALA A 303 -25.30 -24.41 4.27
C ALA A 303 -24.81 -24.02 5.68
N ARG A 304 -23.50 -23.86 5.89
CA ARG A 304 -22.87 -23.66 7.22
C ARG A 304 -22.28 -22.28 7.42
N ASP A 305 -21.97 -21.59 6.33
CA ASP A 305 -21.53 -20.21 6.38
C ASP A 305 -22.71 -19.32 6.80
N ASP A 306 -22.69 -18.90 8.05
CA ASP A 306 -23.69 -18.03 8.64
C ASP A 306 -23.46 -16.55 8.34
N GLY A 307 -22.31 -16.19 7.77
CA GLY A 307 -21.88 -14.82 7.48
C GLY A 307 -20.90 -14.24 8.51
N SER A 308 -20.53 -14.99 9.56
CA SER A 308 -19.66 -14.50 10.64
C SER A 308 -18.16 -14.53 10.31
N LEU A 309 -17.76 -15.39 9.37
CA LEU A 309 -16.39 -15.48 8.90
C LEU A 309 -16.13 -14.47 7.79
N ASP A 310 -14.95 -13.87 7.82
CA ASP A 310 -14.55 -12.83 6.88
C ASP A 310 -13.11 -13.03 6.39
N LEU A 311 -12.93 -12.79 5.10
CA LEU A 311 -11.62 -12.65 4.46
C LEU A 311 -11.46 -11.16 4.18
N ASP A 312 -11.12 -10.41 5.22
CA ASP A 312 -10.94 -8.98 5.04
C ASP A 312 -9.54 -8.73 4.46
N PRO A 313 -9.41 -8.17 3.23
CA PRO A 313 -8.13 -7.76 2.69
C PRO A 313 -7.36 -6.75 3.58
N ARG A 314 -8.05 -6.17 4.57
CA ARG A 314 -7.58 -5.22 5.58
C ARG A 314 -7.21 -5.90 6.92
N ARG A 315 -7.59 -7.17 7.16
CA ARG A 315 -7.23 -7.91 8.39
C ARG A 315 -6.04 -8.85 8.17
N VAL A 316 -5.25 -9.05 9.22
CA VAL A 316 -4.15 -10.01 9.25
C VAL A 316 -4.73 -11.39 9.60
N LEU A 317 -4.52 -12.40 8.77
CA LEU A 317 -4.97 -13.77 9.05
C LEU A 317 -3.79 -14.63 9.56
N PRO A 318 -4.00 -15.44 10.61
CA PRO A 318 -2.93 -16.24 11.21
C PRO A 318 -2.58 -17.45 10.33
N PRO A 319 -1.31 -17.89 10.30
CA PRO A 319 -0.97 -19.23 9.85
C PRO A 319 -1.42 -20.26 10.89
N LEU A 320 -1.77 -21.45 10.40
CA LEU A 320 -2.29 -22.52 11.22
C LEU A 320 -1.17 -23.34 11.86
N PRO A 321 -1.41 -23.94 13.04
CA PRO A 321 -0.47 -24.88 13.61
C PRO A 321 -0.31 -26.08 12.66
N PRO A 322 0.91 -26.65 12.54
CA PRO A 322 1.11 -27.88 11.80
C PRO A 322 0.27 -29.01 12.41
N ALA A 323 -0.26 -29.87 11.55
CA ALA A 323 -1.00 -31.09 11.92
C ALA A 323 -0.15 -32.07 12.73
#